data_AF-A0A3M1LLB2-F1
#
_entry.id   AF-A0A3M1LLB2-F1
#
_cell.length_a   1.000
_cell.length_b   1.000
_cell.length_c   1.000
_cell.angle_alpha   90.00
_cell.angle_beta   90.00
_cell.angle_gamma   90.00
#
_symmetry.space_group_name_H-M   'P 1'
#
loop_
_entity.id
_entity.type
_entity.pdbx_description
1 polymer ?
#
loop_
_entity_poly.entity_id
_entity_poly.type
_entity_poly.pdbx_seq_one_letter_code
_entity_poly.pdbx_strand_id
1 'polypeptide(L)'
;AKEAPNIPTSTITNPPVHAIACYYIYKNAKDKGVVKEFLIKIFPKLVMYHDYLLTVRDPEQSGAVTIMHPWESGMDNSPLWDEPLKNIVIDELPKYKRMDLKNIDPEQRPDDKTYDKFIYLIHFMKKYNYDYKAIYNKYPFKVKGVGFTSILYAANEYLLKIADIIGADNSKIIKWQKLISGNFKKNFYNKGLYHNYDLIARKFIDKKTYASFIPLYAGILDNNEASILAELIGDARFCGLECHVSSIPSISRDSPEFSQKTYWRGPIWININWMIYHGLKRYGFYDKAKKLKDGIIELVENHGFYEYFDPYTGKGYGADNFSWTAALLIDLLNDND
;
A
#
# COMPACT_ATOMS: atom_id res chain seq x y z
N ALA A 1 22.23 6.40 -13.50
CA ALA A 1 22.96 5.46 -12.63
C ALA A 1 23.62 4.40 -13.51
N LYS A 2 24.74 3.78 -13.10
CA LYS A 2 25.48 2.79 -13.92
C LYS A 2 24.62 1.58 -14.34
N GLU A 3 23.56 1.28 -13.60
CA GLU A 3 22.66 0.15 -13.84
C GLU A 3 21.25 0.58 -14.31
N ALA A 4 21.05 1.86 -14.66
CA ALA A 4 19.74 2.33 -15.10
C ALA A 4 19.40 1.77 -16.49
N PRO A 5 18.14 1.36 -16.73
CA PRO A 5 17.71 0.96 -18.07
C PRO A 5 17.78 2.15 -19.04
N ASN A 6 17.89 1.87 -20.34
CA ASN A 6 17.85 2.88 -21.41
C ASN A 6 16.46 3.53 -21.60
N ILE A 7 15.50 3.19 -20.76
CA ILE A 7 14.14 3.74 -20.76
C ILE A 7 13.99 4.60 -19.50
N PRO A 8 13.41 5.81 -19.58
CA PRO A 8 13.17 6.63 -18.40
C PRO A 8 12.28 5.89 -17.39
N THR A 9 12.77 5.74 -16.17
CA THR A 9 11.99 5.24 -15.02
C THR A 9 12.10 6.22 -13.87
N SER A 10 11.18 6.12 -12.91
CA SER A 10 11.44 6.68 -11.58
C SER A 10 12.55 5.89 -10.88
N THR A 11 12.97 6.37 -9.72
CA THR A 11 14.05 5.78 -8.91
C THR A 11 13.56 5.41 -7.52
N ILE A 12 12.26 5.26 -7.34
CA ILE A 12 11.62 4.86 -6.10
C ILE A 12 10.72 3.67 -6.38
N THR A 13 10.38 2.90 -5.36
CA THR A 13 9.60 1.66 -5.51
C THR A 13 8.13 1.86 -5.12
N ASN A 14 7.27 0.85 -5.31
CA ASN A 14 5.88 0.84 -4.84
C ASN A 14 5.51 -0.50 -4.18
N PRO A 15 4.36 -0.63 -3.50
CA PRO A 15 3.99 -1.88 -2.84
C PRO A 15 3.98 -3.09 -3.82
N PRO A 16 4.52 -4.25 -3.43
CA PRO A 16 4.91 -5.31 -4.37
C PRO A 16 3.75 -6.24 -4.76
N VAL A 17 2.71 -5.72 -5.42
CA VAL A 17 1.52 -6.51 -5.81
C VAL A 17 1.73 -7.44 -7.03
N HIS A 18 2.91 -7.43 -7.64
CA HIS A 18 3.18 -8.08 -8.92
C HIS A 18 3.03 -9.62 -8.89
N ALA A 19 3.49 -10.28 -7.82
CA ALA A 19 3.37 -11.74 -7.69
C ALA A 19 1.90 -12.16 -7.55
N ILE A 20 1.08 -11.34 -6.86
CA ILE A 20 -0.37 -11.54 -6.75
C ILE A 20 -0.98 -11.49 -8.15
N ALA A 21 -0.73 -10.42 -8.90
CA ALA A 21 -1.25 -10.25 -10.26
C ALA A 21 -0.83 -11.40 -11.20
N CYS A 22 0.45 -11.80 -11.18
CA CYS A 22 0.95 -12.91 -12.00
C CYS A 22 0.22 -14.23 -11.68
N TYR A 23 -0.03 -14.50 -10.39
CA TYR A 23 -0.79 -15.68 -9.99
C TYR A 23 -2.24 -15.61 -10.46
N TYR A 24 -2.91 -14.46 -10.36
CA TYR A 24 -4.29 -14.31 -10.83
C TYR A 24 -4.41 -14.42 -12.36
N ILE A 25 -3.42 -13.93 -13.12
CA ILE A 25 -3.36 -14.17 -14.57
C ILE A 25 -3.32 -15.68 -14.84
N TYR A 26 -2.45 -16.42 -14.14
CA TYR A 26 -2.43 -17.88 -14.26
C TYR A 26 -3.74 -18.51 -13.83
N LYS A 27 -4.31 -18.13 -12.67
CA LYS A 27 -5.57 -18.65 -12.13
C LYS A 27 -6.73 -18.48 -13.11
N ASN A 28 -6.80 -17.37 -13.83
CA ASN A 28 -7.92 -17.05 -14.72
C ASN A 28 -7.64 -17.37 -16.20
N ALA A 29 -6.42 -17.75 -16.58
CA ALA A 29 -6.10 -18.10 -17.96
C ALA A 29 -6.83 -19.37 -18.43
N LYS A 30 -7.39 -19.31 -19.64
CA LYS A 30 -7.93 -20.49 -20.35
C LYS A 30 -6.81 -21.46 -20.72
N ASP A 31 -5.70 -20.93 -21.25
CA ASP A 31 -4.49 -21.70 -21.55
C ASP A 31 -3.47 -21.52 -20.43
N LYS A 32 -3.39 -22.51 -19.54
CA LYS A 32 -2.43 -22.54 -18.43
C LYS A 32 -1.00 -22.74 -18.91
N GLY A 33 -0.78 -23.38 -20.06
CA GLY A 33 0.55 -23.67 -20.61
C GLY A 33 1.29 -22.40 -20.98
N VAL A 34 0.63 -21.53 -21.77
CA VAL A 34 1.20 -20.23 -22.18
C VAL A 34 1.52 -19.36 -20.97
N VAL A 35 0.64 -19.31 -19.97
CA VAL A 35 0.90 -18.51 -18.77
C VAL A 35 1.98 -19.15 -17.89
N LYS A 36 2.07 -20.48 -17.83
CA LYS A 36 3.17 -21.15 -17.13
C LYS A 36 4.54 -20.78 -17.73
N GLU A 37 4.66 -20.68 -19.05
CA GLU A 37 5.89 -20.19 -19.69
C GLU A 37 6.21 -18.73 -19.33
N PHE A 38 5.19 -17.88 -19.26
CA PHE A 38 5.36 -16.52 -18.74
C PHE A 38 5.83 -16.52 -17.28
N LEU A 39 5.23 -17.37 -16.43
CA LEU A 39 5.61 -17.51 -15.02
C LEU A 39 7.07 -17.94 -14.88
N ILE A 40 7.55 -18.90 -15.68
CA ILE A 40 8.96 -19.33 -15.70
C ILE A 40 9.88 -18.14 -16.03
N LYS A 41 9.50 -17.28 -16.98
CA LYS A 41 10.31 -16.12 -17.40
C LYS A 41 10.30 -14.97 -16.38
N ILE A 42 9.20 -14.76 -15.66
CA ILE A 42 9.02 -13.63 -14.73
C ILE A 42 9.42 -13.97 -13.30
N PHE A 43 9.29 -15.22 -12.87
CA PHE A 43 9.59 -15.67 -11.50
C PHE A 43 10.96 -15.22 -10.98
N PRO A 44 12.10 -15.43 -11.68
CA PRO A 44 13.39 -14.97 -11.17
C PRO A 44 13.44 -13.44 -10.96
N LYS A 45 12.74 -12.65 -11.79
CA LYS A 45 12.66 -11.19 -11.65
C LYS A 45 11.81 -10.78 -10.45
N LEU A 46 10.72 -11.51 -10.17
CA LEU A 46 9.93 -11.31 -8.95
C LEU A 46 10.75 -11.62 -7.70
N VAL A 47 11.49 -12.74 -7.70
CA VAL A 47 12.39 -13.10 -6.61
C VAL A 47 13.47 -12.03 -6.41
N MET A 48 14.10 -11.53 -7.47
CA MET A 48 15.08 -10.42 -7.37
C MET A 48 14.46 -9.15 -6.78
N TYR A 49 13.23 -8.81 -7.17
CA TYR A 49 12.54 -7.64 -6.62
C TYR A 49 12.23 -7.78 -5.12
N HIS A 50 11.73 -8.95 -4.71
CA HIS A 50 11.45 -9.22 -3.29
C HIS A 50 12.73 -9.27 -2.46
N ASP A 51 13.83 -9.80 -3.02
CA ASP A 51 15.14 -9.78 -2.39
C ASP A 51 15.66 -8.35 -2.19
N TYR A 52 15.52 -7.49 -3.19
CA TYR A 52 15.86 -6.07 -3.07
C TYR A 52 15.11 -5.40 -1.91
N LEU A 53 13.81 -5.68 -1.75
CA LEU A 53 13.00 -5.15 -0.65
C LEU A 53 13.45 -5.65 0.73
N LEU A 54 13.92 -6.90 0.83
CA LEU A 54 14.35 -7.50 2.10
C LEU A 54 15.85 -7.39 2.37
N THR A 55 16.59 -6.71 1.50
CA THR A 55 18.04 -6.47 1.68
C THR A 55 18.37 -4.99 1.62
N VAL A 56 18.00 -4.30 0.55
CA VAL A 56 18.30 -2.88 0.35
C VAL A 56 17.35 -2.00 1.16
N ARG A 57 16.08 -2.40 1.28
CA ARG A 57 15.09 -1.67 2.10
C ARG A 57 14.94 -2.21 3.52
N ASP A 58 15.69 -3.25 3.88
CA ASP A 58 15.74 -3.78 5.25
C ASP A 58 17.18 -4.18 5.62
N PRO A 59 18.13 -3.22 5.63
CA PRO A 59 19.53 -3.54 5.97
C PRO A 59 19.70 -4.05 7.40
N GLU A 60 18.73 -3.78 8.28
CA GLU A 60 18.70 -4.31 9.66
C GLU A 60 18.26 -5.78 9.75
N GLN A 61 17.76 -6.37 8.65
CA GLN A 61 17.15 -7.70 8.63
C GLN A 61 16.05 -7.83 9.70
N SER A 62 15.24 -6.78 9.87
CA SER A 62 14.18 -6.78 10.87
C SER A 62 12.91 -7.49 10.40
N GLY A 63 12.80 -7.83 9.11
CA GLY A 63 11.58 -8.33 8.49
C GLY A 63 10.56 -7.23 8.20
N ALA A 64 11.01 -5.97 8.11
CA ALA A 64 10.14 -4.83 7.82
C ALA A 64 10.77 -3.90 6.77
N VAL A 65 9.99 -3.53 5.75
CA VAL A 65 10.47 -2.72 4.63
C VAL A 65 10.51 -1.24 5.03
N THR A 66 11.66 -0.59 4.80
CA THR A 66 11.84 0.86 4.94
C THR A 66 11.41 1.59 3.67
N ILE A 67 10.38 2.42 3.83
CA ILE A 67 9.93 3.44 2.88
C ILE A 67 10.84 4.65 3.02
N MET A 68 11.41 5.11 1.90
CA MET A 68 12.34 6.23 1.80
C MET A 68 11.74 7.42 1.01
N HIS A 69 10.51 7.31 0.54
CA HIS A 69 9.74 8.44 0.03
C HIS A 69 8.25 8.16 0.24
N PRO A 70 7.42 9.15 0.64
CA PRO A 70 5.97 8.95 0.81
C PRO A 70 5.27 8.26 -0.36
N TRP A 71 5.58 8.65 -1.60
CA TRP A 71 5.09 7.99 -2.83
C TRP A 71 5.35 6.48 -2.91
N GLU A 72 6.36 5.94 -2.21
CA GLU A 72 6.61 4.50 -2.22
C GLU A 72 5.58 3.71 -1.43
N SER A 73 4.85 4.37 -0.54
CA SER A 73 3.70 3.75 0.14
C SER A 73 2.49 3.60 -0.78
N GLY A 74 2.43 4.38 -1.88
CA GLY A 74 1.21 4.60 -2.65
C GLY A 74 0.19 5.51 -1.94
N MET A 75 0.58 6.20 -0.86
CA MET A 75 -0.29 7.01 0.01
C MET A 75 0.24 8.45 0.16
N ASP A 76 0.45 9.14 -0.95
CA ASP A 76 1.35 10.29 -1.07
C ASP A 76 1.28 11.33 0.06
N ASN A 77 0.09 11.83 0.38
CA ASN A 77 -0.13 12.84 1.42
C ASN A 77 -0.85 12.30 2.66
N SER A 78 -0.75 10.99 2.90
CA SER A 78 -1.30 10.41 4.12
C SER A 78 -0.77 11.15 5.35
N PRO A 79 -1.61 11.37 6.39
CA PRO A 79 -1.16 11.99 7.64
C PRO A 79 -0.05 11.21 8.36
N LEU A 80 0.25 9.98 7.92
CA LEU A 80 1.43 9.22 8.32
C LEU A 80 2.74 9.96 8.09
N TRP A 81 2.81 10.80 7.06
CA TRP A 81 4.04 11.45 6.62
C TRP A 81 4.21 12.86 7.18
N ASP A 82 3.20 13.42 7.84
CA ASP A 82 3.19 14.81 8.28
C ASP A 82 4.36 15.13 9.21
N GLU A 83 4.52 14.35 10.28
CA GLU A 83 5.62 14.53 11.21
C GLU A 83 6.98 14.14 10.60
N PRO A 84 7.14 12.99 9.92
CA PRO A 84 8.38 12.67 9.21
C PRO A 84 8.85 13.75 8.23
N LEU A 85 7.93 14.36 7.46
CA LEU A 85 8.25 15.39 6.47
C LEU A 85 8.49 16.77 7.11
N LYS A 86 7.79 17.10 8.19
CA LYS A 86 7.95 18.36 8.93
C LYS A 86 9.39 18.54 9.44
N ASN A 87 10.04 17.45 9.83
CA ASN A 87 11.39 17.46 10.39
C ASN A 87 12.50 17.59 9.33
N ILE A 88 12.16 17.54 8.04
CA ILE A 88 13.14 17.68 6.96
C ILE A 88 13.49 19.15 6.78
N VAL A 89 14.78 19.47 6.81
CA VAL A 89 15.30 20.78 6.37
C VAL A 89 15.70 20.67 4.90
N ILE A 90 15.20 21.59 4.05
CA ILE A 90 15.60 21.69 2.64
C ILE A 90 16.84 22.58 2.59
N ASP A 91 17.94 22.08 2.03
CA ASP A 91 19.14 22.88 1.75
C ASP A 91 19.06 23.55 0.36
N GLU A 92 18.91 22.75 -0.68
CA GLU A 92 18.84 23.13 -2.08
C GLU A 92 17.67 22.43 -2.75
N LEU A 93 16.86 23.20 -3.47
CA LEU A 93 15.73 22.69 -4.24
C LEU A 93 15.77 23.26 -5.66
N PRO A 94 15.94 22.42 -6.70
CA PRO A 94 15.83 22.87 -8.08
C PRO A 94 14.44 23.46 -8.37
N LYS A 95 14.37 24.46 -9.25
CA LYS A 95 13.08 24.97 -9.74
C LYS A 95 12.34 23.86 -10.49
N TYR A 96 11.05 23.73 -10.23
CA TYR A 96 10.16 22.78 -10.90
C TYR A 96 8.77 23.40 -11.09
N LYS A 97 7.94 22.74 -11.90
CA LYS A 97 6.54 23.10 -12.12
C LYS A 97 5.66 21.88 -11.84
N ARG A 98 4.64 22.06 -11.02
CA ARG A 98 3.65 21.02 -10.76
C ARG A 98 2.71 20.86 -11.95
N MET A 99 2.55 19.61 -12.37
CA MET A 99 1.70 19.24 -13.51
C MET A 99 0.43 18.52 -13.06
N ASP A 100 0.37 18.04 -11.83
CA ASP A 100 -0.76 17.32 -11.24
C ASP A 100 -1.95 18.22 -10.89
N LEU A 101 -1.73 19.53 -10.80
CA LEU A 101 -2.78 20.55 -10.70
C LEU A 101 -3.44 20.87 -12.05
N LYS A 102 -2.92 20.31 -13.16
CA LYS A 102 -3.52 20.50 -14.48
C LYS A 102 -4.84 19.73 -14.53
N ASN A 103 -5.96 20.45 -14.56
CA ASN A 103 -7.33 19.93 -14.60
C ASN A 103 -7.83 19.26 -13.31
N ILE A 104 -7.15 19.48 -12.17
CA ILE A 104 -7.59 18.95 -10.86
C ILE A 104 -7.64 20.11 -9.87
N ASP A 105 -8.71 20.16 -9.08
CA ASP A 105 -8.88 21.13 -8.02
C ASP A 105 -7.74 21.02 -6.98
N PRO A 106 -7.00 22.10 -6.68
CA PRO A 106 -5.94 22.09 -5.68
C PRO A 106 -6.36 21.57 -4.30
N GLU A 107 -7.63 21.74 -3.88
CA GLU A 107 -8.12 21.23 -2.58
C GLU A 107 -8.10 19.69 -2.49
N GLN A 108 -8.04 19.02 -3.66
CA GLN A 108 -7.98 17.57 -3.76
C GLN A 108 -6.53 17.03 -3.78
N ARG A 109 -5.51 17.89 -3.78
CA ARG A 109 -4.10 17.51 -3.95
C ARG A 109 -3.21 17.98 -2.79
N PRO A 110 -1.99 17.45 -2.64
CA PRO A 110 -1.03 17.93 -1.64
C PRO A 110 -0.67 19.41 -1.89
N ASP A 111 -0.37 20.15 -0.82
CA ASP A 111 0.07 21.56 -0.91
C ASP A 111 1.51 21.69 -1.41
N ASP A 112 1.90 22.92 -1.77
CA ASP A 112 3.23 23.17 -2.36
C ASP A 112 4.37 22.92 -1.37
N LYS A 113 4.16 23.20 -0.07
CA LYS A 113 5.15 22.94 0.97
C LYS A 113 5.46 21.45 1.10
N THR A 114 4.42 20.62 0.96
CA THR A 114 4.54 19.16 0.95
C THR A 114 5.27 18.70 -0.31
N TYR A 115 4.92 19.26 -1.48
CA TYR A 115 5.60 18.95 -2.74
C TYR A 115 7.08 19.32 -2.73
N ASP A 116 7.47 20.44 -2.11
CA ASP A 116 8.87 20.82 -1.95
C ASP A 116 9.67 19.74 -1.21
N LYS A 117 9.08 19.10 -0.19
CA LYS A 117 9.71 17.97 0.50
C LYS A 117 9.81 16.74 -0.38
N PHE A 118 8.79 16.43 -1.19
CA PHE A 118 8.85 15.32 -2.14
C PHE A 118 9.99 15.50 -3.14
N ILE A 119 10.05 16.67 -3.79
CA ILE A 119 11.10 16.98 -4.77
C ILE A 119 12.47 17.02 -4.10
N TYR A 120 12.58 17.54 -2.89
CA TYR A 120 13.82 17.54 -2.12
C TYR A 120 14.35 16.12 -1.87
N LEU A 121 13.50 15.20 -1.43
CA LEU A 121 13.88 13.80 -1.18
C LEU A 121 14.44 13.14 -2.45
N ILE A 122 13.81 13.36 -3.61
CA ILE A 122 14.31 12.88 -4.91
C ILE A 122 15.64 13.53 -5.27
N HIS A 123 15.77 14.84 -5.07
CA HIS A 123 17.01 15.57 -5.33
C HIS A 123 18.16 15.05 -4.46
N PHE A 124 17.89 14.78 -3.18
CA PHE A 124 18.84 14.17 -2.26
C PHE A 124 19.32 12.81 -2.79
N MET A 125 18.40 11.91 -3.16
CA MET A 125 18.79 10.60 -3.73
C MET A 125 19.63 10.76 -5.01
N LYS A 126 19.28 11.73 -5.88
CA LYS A 126 20.00 12.02 -7.12
C LYS A 126 21.45 12.46 -6.87
N LYS A 127 21.70 13.29 -5.85
CA LYS A 127 23.05 13.75 -5.47
C LYS A 127 24.01 12.59 -5.15
N TYR A 128 23.46 11.45 -4.72
CA TYR A 128 24.21 10.24 -4.39
C TYR A 128 24.03 9.12 -5.41
N ASN A 129 23.62 9.43 -6.64
CA ASN A 129 23.41 8.46 -7.71
C ASN A 129 22.48 7.30 -7.33
N TYR A 130 21.53 7.54 -6.41
CA TYR A 130 20.60 6.53 -5.90
C TYR A 130 21.28 5.35 -5.18
N ASP A 131 22.51 5.55 -4.67
CA ASP A 131 23.17 4.55 -3.83
C ASP A 131 22.54 4.51 -2.45
N TYR A 132 21.54 3.64 -2.29
CA TYR A 132 20.79 3.45 -1.06
C TYR A 132 21.67 3.10 0.14
N LYS A 133 22.70 2.26 -0.08
CA LYS A 133 23.62 1.87 1.00
C LYS A 133 24.42 3.08 1.48
N ALA A 134 24.88 3.92 0.57
CA ALA A 134 25.62 5.14 0.91
C ALA A 134 24.77 6.22 1.59
N ILE A 135 23.47 6.29 1.31
CA ILE A 135 22.59 7.31 1.90
C ILE A 135 21.85 6.86 3.15
N TYR A 136 21.69 5.55 3.39
CA TYR A 136 20.76 5.02 4.40
C TYR A 136 20.87 5.71 5.77
N ASN A 137 22.08 5.91 6.29
CA ASN A 137 22.27 6.49 7.62
C ASN A 137 21.97 8.00 7.70
N LYS A 138 22.17 8.75 6.61
CA LYS A 138 21.99 10.22 6.57
C LYS A 138 20.70 10.67 5.90
N TYR A 139 19.95 9.75 5.32
CA TYR A 139 18.75 10.07 4.57
C TYR A 139 17.63 10.52 5.51
N PRO A 140 16.97 11.68 5.25
CA PRO A 140 16.15 12.37 6.25
C PRO A 140 14.72 11.85 6.39
N PHE A 141 14.32 10.87 5.59
CA PHE A 141 13.00 10.24 5.66
C PHE A 141 13.13 8.72 5.62
N LYS A 142 12.81 8.03 6.72
CA LYS A 142 12.89 6.56 6.80
C LYS A 142 11.77 6.04 7.69
N VAL A 143 10.81 5.34 7.10
CA VAL A 143 9.68 4.79 7.84
C VAL A 143 9.54 3.30 7.53
N LYS A 144 9.52 2.44 8.54
CA LYS A 144 9.14 1.04 8.36
C LYS A 144 7.63 0.99 8.11
N GLY A 145 7.27 0.52 6.91
CA GLY A 145 5.91 0.59 6.39
C GLY A 145 5.10 -0.67 6.72
N VAL A 146 4.08 -0.57 7.59
CA VAL A 146 3.22 -1.73 7.93
C VAL A 146 2.45 -2.22 6.71
N GLY A 147 1.76 -1.33 5.99
CA GLY A 147 0.98 -1.71 4.81
C GLY A 147 1.86 -2.28 3.69
N PHE A 148 3.03 -1.67 3.46
CA PHE A 148 4.00 -2.16 2.48
C PHE A 148 4.50 -3.57 2.85
N THR A 149 4.89 -3.77 4.11
CA THR A 149 5.42 -5.05 4.60
C THR A 149 4.34 -6.13 4.58
N SER A 150 3.09 -5.81 4.93
CA SER A 150 1.95 -6.72 4.81
C SER A 150 1.69 -7.11 3.35
N ILE A 151 1.74 -6.17 2.39
CA ILE A 151 1.60 -6.49 0.96
C ILE A 151 2.74 -7.36 0.48
N LEU A 152 3.99 -7.13 0.93
CA LEU A 152 5.12 -8.00 0.62
C LEU A 152 4.93 -9.41 1.18
N TYR A 153 4.44 -9.55 2.41
CA TYR A 153 4.14 -10.85 3.01
C TYR A 153 3.08 -11.60 2.22
N ALA A 154 1.99 -10.92 1.85
CA ALA A 154 0.96 -11.48 0.98
C ALA A 154 1.56 -11.91 -0.37
N ALA A 155 2.33 -11.04 -1.02
CA ALA A 155 2.95 -11.31 -2.31
C ALA A 155 3.94 -12.49 -2.26
N ASN A 156 4.65 -12.68 -1.14
CA ASN A 156 5.49 -13.85 -0.92
C ASN A 156 4.66 -15.15 -0.90
N GLU A 157 3.45 -15.17 -0.33
CA GLU A 157 2.58 -16.35 -0.40
C GLU A 157 2.22 -16.71 -1.84
N TYR A 158 1.93 -15.72 -2.68
CA TYR A 158 1.66 -15.95 -4.11
C TYR A 158 2.91 -16.35 -4.88
N LEU A 159 4.07 -15.83 -4.48
CA LEU A 159 5.34 -16.23 -5.06
C LEU A 159 5.68 -17.70 -4.74
N LEU A 160 5.35 -18.18 -3.52
CA LEU A 160 5.42 -19.61 -3.18
C LEU A 160 4.52 -20.45 -4.09
N LYS A 161 3.25 -20.05 -4.26
CA LYS A 161 2.32 -20.74 -5.17
C LYS A 161 2.84 -20.81 -6.61
N ILE A 162 3.42 -19.71 -7.10
CA ILE A 162 4.03 -19.68 -8.44
C ILE A 162 5.23 -20.63 -8.51
N ALA A 163 6.10 -20.65 -7.49
CA ALA A 163 7.23 -21.55 -7.42
C ALA A 163 6.79 -23.01 -7.53
N ASP A 164 5.74 -23.39 -6.80
CA ASP A 164 5.18 -24.75 -6.84
C ASP A 164 4.62 -25.10 -8.24
N ILE A 165 3.91 -24.17 -8.89
CA ILE A 165 3.36 -24.36 -10.25
C ILE A 165 4.47 -24.64 -11.28
N ILE A 166 5.60 -23.96 -11.16
CA ILE A 166 6.71 -24.05 -12.13
C ILE A 166 7.82 -25.01 -11.71
N GLY A 167 7.77 -25.56 -10.49
CA GLY A 167 8.82 -26.43 -9.95
C GLY A 167 10.12 -25.70 -9.61
N ALA A 168 10.07 -24.44 -9.19
CA ALA A 168 11.24 -23.64 -8.82
C ALA A 168 11.57 -23.76 -7.32
N ASP A 169 12.84 -23.52 -6.94
CA ASP A 169 13.23 -23.43 -5.53
C ASP A 169 12.50 -22.28 -4.83
N ASN A 170 11.91 -22.59 -3.68
CA ASN A 170 11.15 -21.66 -2.86
C ASN A 170 11.78 -21.44 -1.47
N SER A 171 12.95 -22.04 -1.20
CA SER A 171 13.62 -22.01 0.11
C SER A 171 13.87 -20.59 0.63
N LYS A 172 14.29 -19.68 -0.26
CA LYS A 172 14.54 -18.26 0.07
C LYS A 172 13.26 -17.54 0.47
N ILE A 173 12.15 -17.81 -0.23
CA ILE A 173 10.84 -17.20 0.03
C ILE A 173 10.28 -17.67 1.37
N ILE A 174 10.46 -18.96 1.72
CA ILE A 174 10.09 -19.49 3.04
C ILE A 174 10.87 -18.78 4.16
N LYS A 175 12.18 -18.52 3.97
CA LYS A 175 12.98 -17.76 4.95
C LYS A 175 12.46 -16.34 5.13
N TRP A 176 12.10 -15.66 4.05
CA TRP A 176 11.50 -14.33 4.12
C TRP A 176 10.17 -14.32 4.88
N GLN A 177 9.28 -15.28 4.60
CA GLN A 177 8.01 -15.41 5.35
C GLN A 177 8.26 -15.57 6.84
N LYS A 178 9.17 -16.46 7.24
CA LYS A 178 9.53 -16.66 8.65
C LYS A 178 10.12 -15.41 9.30
N LEU A 179 10.97 -14.67 8.59
CA LEU A 179 11.57 -13.45 9.10
C LEU A 179 10.51 -12.37 9.37
N ILE A 180 9.62 -12.15 8.39
CA ILE A 180 8.56 -11.14 8.49
C ILE A 180 7.57 -11.52 9.59
N SER A 181 7.01 -12.75 9.56
CA SER A 181 6.00 -13.17 10.54
C SER A 181 6.55 -13.24 11.96
N GLY A 182 7.80 -13.71 12.13
CA GLY A 182 8.46 -13.78 13.44
C GLY A 182 8.71 -12.42 14.09
N ASN A 183 8.78 -11.33 13.32
CA ASN A 183 9.06 -9.98 13.85
C ASN A 183 7.89 -9.00 13.66
N PHE A 184 6.78 -9.41 13.04
CA PHE A 184 5.72 -8.49 12.61
C PHE A 184 5.13 -7.69 13.77
N LYS A 185 4.70 -8.36 14.85
CA LYS A 185 4.16 -7.69 16.05
C LYS A 185 5.19 -6.76 16.68
N LYS A 186 6.44 -7.21 16.83
CA LYS A 186 7.53 -6.39 17.39
C LYS A 186 7.76 -5.11 16.60
N ASN A 187 7.68 -5.18 15.27
CA ASN A 187 7.95 -4.04 14.39
C ASN A 187 6.80 -3.04 14.30
N PHE A 188 5.55 -3.47 14.51
CA PHE A 188 4.38 -2.68 14.13
C PHE A 188 3.26 -2.60 15.18
N TYR A 189 3.15 -3.56 16.11
CA TYR A 189 2.05 -3.56 17.08
C TYR A 189 2.30 -2.57 18.21
N ASN A 190 1.39 -1.63 18.39
CA ASN A 190 1.44 -0.61 19.44
C ASN A 190 0.03 -0.17 19.81
N LYS A 191 -0.27 -0.05 21.12
CA LYS A 191 -1.57 0.45 21.64
C LYS A 191 -2.83 -0.18 21.01
N GLY A 192 -2.80 -1.49 20.73
CA GLY A 192 -3.96 -2.22 20.21
C GLY A 192 -4.14 -2.17 18.69
N LEU A 193 -3.21 -1.54 17.96
CA LEU A 193 -3.25 -1.42 16.50
C LEU A 193 -1.86 -1.65 15.89
N TYR A 194 -1.82 -1.76 14.57
CA TYR A 194 -0.60 -1.86 13.80
C TYR A 194 -0.24 -0.52 13.17
N HIS A 195 0.96 -0.02 13.45
CA HIS A 195 1.40 1.32 13.10
C HIS A 195 2.70 1.29 12.30
N ASN A 196 2.88 2.29 11.44
CA ASN A 196 4.19 2.56 10.83
C ASN A 196 5.18 3.02 11.91
N TYR A 197 6.48 2.78 11.69
CA TYR A 197 7.52 3.17 12.64
C TYR A 197 8.53 4.12 12.00
N ASP A 198 8.64 5.33 12.53
CA ASP A 198 9.61 6.33 12.09
C ASP A 198 11.00 6.01 12.65
N LEU A 199 11.96 5.71 11.76
CA LEU A 199 13.34 5.37 12.15
C LEU A 199 14.17 6.60 12.53
N ILE A 200 13.78 7.80 12.09
CA ILE A 200 14.44 9.05 12.46
C ILE A 200 13.99 9.46 13.87
N ALA A 201 12.69 9.53 14.10
CA ALA A 201 12.13 9.89 15.41
C ALA A 201 12.14 8.73 16.41
N ARG A 202 12.42 7.50 15.96
CA ARG A 202 12.46 6.26 16.76
C ARG A 202 11.17 6.01 17.54
N LYS A 203 10.03 6.17 16.88
CA LYS A 203 8.71 5.99 17.48
C LYS A 203 7.68 5.47 16.49
N PHE A 204 6.64 4.83 17.01
CA PHE A 204 5.44 4.51 16.24
C PHE A 204 4.70 5.79 15.83
N ILE A 205 4.20 5.81 14.60
CA ILE A 205 3.36 6.88 14.07
C ILE A 205 1.92 6.57 14.46
N ASP A 206 1.43 7.24 15.49
CA ASP A 206 0.12 7.00 16.12
C ASP A 206 -1.02 7.64 15.30
N LYS A 207 -1.22 7.13 14.08
CA LYS A 207 -2.30 7.51 13.17
C LYS A 207 -3.11 6.28 12.76
N LYS A 208 -4.42 6.37 12.91
CA LYS A 208 -5.41 5.34 12.57
C LYS A 208 -5.75 5.39 11.08
N THR A 209 -4.84 4.91 10.25
CA THR A 209 -5.05 4.84 8.79
C THR A 209 -5.45 3.44 8.36
N TYR A 210 -5.92 3.31 7.13
CA TYR A 210 -6.24 1.99 6.57
C TYR A 210 -5.05 1.01 6.62
N ALA A 211 -3.80 1.51 6.65
CA ALA A 211 -2.59 0.70 6.68
C ALA A 211 -2.59 -0.29 7.87
N SER A 212 -3.27 0.06 8.96
CA SER A 212 -3.46 -0.79 10.14
C SER A 212 -4.31 -2.04 9.87
N PHE A 213 -5.11 -2.07 8.81
CA PHE A 213 -5.99 -3.19 8.44
C PHE A 213 -5.41 -4.10 7.36
N ILE A 214 -4.39 -3.65 6.62
CA ILE A 214 -3.72 -4.47 5.60
C ILE A 214 -3.10 -5.78 6.15
N PRO A 215 -2.71 -5.90 7.44
CA PRO A 215 -2.35 -7.20 8.00
C PRO A 215 -3.45 -8.28 7.91
N LEU A 216 -4.73 -7.91 7.85
CA LEU A 216 -5.83 -8.85 7.57
C LEU A 216 -5.67 -9.47 6.18
N TYR A 217 -5.42 -8.64 5.16
CA TYR A 217 -5.19 -9.11 3.80
C TYR A 217 -3.98 -10.04 3.71
N ALA A 218 -2.91 -9.70 4.43
CA ALA A 218 -1.69 -10.50 4.50
C ALA A 218 -1.89 -11.86 5.18
N GLY A 219 -2.93 -12.03 6.00
CA GLY A 219 -3.16 -13.29 6.71
C GLY A 219 -2.11 -13.59 7.78
N ILE A 220 -1.50 -12.55 8.35
CA ILE A 220 -0.37 -12.66 9.27
C ILE A 220 -0.78 -12.59 10.74
N LEU A 221 -2.03 -12.22 11.01
CA LEU A 221 -2.60 -12.06 12.34
C LEU A 221 -3.09 -13.38 12.91
N ASP A 222 -3.14 -13.49 14.24
CA ASP A 222 -3.94 -14.52 14.90
C ASP A 222 -5.45 -14.16 14.88
N ASN A 223 -6.31 -15.14 15.20
CA ASN A 223 -7.76 -14.96 15.14
C ASN A 223 -8.29 -13.88 16.10
N ASN A 224 -7.63 -13.68 17.25
CA ASN A 224 -8.05 -12.68 18.21
C ASN A 224 -7.73 -11.26 17.69
N GLU A 225 -6.53 -11.07 17.15
CA GLU A 225 -6.14 -9.82 16.51
C GLU A 225 -7.00 -9.49 15.30
N ALA A 226 -7.27 -10.48 14.44
CA ALA A 226 -8.13 -10.30 13.29
C ALA A 226 -9.56 -9.90 13.71
N SER A 227 -10.09 -10.50 14.78
CA SER A 227 -11.39 -10.14 15.36
C SER A 227 -11.42 -8.69 15.85
N ILE A 228 -10.39 -8.24 16.58
CA ILE A 228 -10.29 -6.84 17.03
C ILE A 228 -10.31 -5.87 15.85
N LEU A 229 -9.52 -6.15 14.80
CA LEU A 229 -9.52 -5.29 13.61
C LEU A 229 -10.85 -5.35 12.85
N ALA A 230 -11.46 -6.52 12.71
CA ALA A 230 -12.76 -6.68 12.05
C ALA A 230 -13.89 -5.93 12.78
N GLU A 231 -13.83 -5.83 14.11
CA GLU A 231 -14.76 -4.99 14.87
C GLU A 231 -14.52 -3.50 14.63
N LEU A 232 -13.27 -3.05 14.55
CA LEU A 232 -12.94 -1.65 14.26
C LEU A 232 -13.40 -1.18 12.87
N ILE A 233 -13.50 -2.09 11.89
CA ILE A 233 -14.03 -1.77 10.56
C ILE A 233 -15.49 -1.31 10.63
N GLY A 234 -16.28 -1.90 11.53
CA GLY A 234 -17.70 -1.54 11.73
C GLY A 234 -17.92 -0.34 12.64
N ASP A 235 -16.86 0.20 13.24
CA ASP A 235 -16.93 1.32 14.16
C ASP A 235 -17.25 2.63 13.42
N ALA A 236 -18.03 3.52 14.05
CA ALA A 236 -18.38 4.83 13.50
C ALA A 236 -17.14 5.65 13.07
N ARG A 237 -16.01 5.44 13.75
CA ARG A 237 -14.71 6.06 13.44
C ARG A 237 -14.15 5.68 12.06
N PHE A 238 -14.56 4.55 11.49
CA PHE A 238 -14.14 4.10 10.15
C PHE A 238 -15.29 3.95 9.17
N CYS A 239 -16.49 4.45 9.54
CA CYS A 239 -17.69 4.68 8.74
C CYS A 239 -18.93 4.09 9.43
N GLY A 240 -18.89 2.86 9.94
CA GLY A 240 -20.08 2.23 10.53
C GLY A 240 -21.34 2.43 9.68
N LEU A 241 -22.39 3.04 10.25
CA LEU A 241 -23.65 3.42 9.58
C LEU A 241 -23.70 4.87 9.06
N GLU A 242 -22.59 5.60 9.18
CA GLU A 242 -22.53 7.06 9.03
C GLU A 242 -21.94 7.52 7.69
N CYS A 243 -21.39 6.59 6.90
CA CYS A 243 -20.91 6.85 5.55
C CYS A 243 -21.98 6.49 4.52
N HIS A 244 -21.83 7.00 3.30
CA HIS A 244 -22.73 6.72 2.19
C HIS A 244 -22.91 5.21 1.97
N VAL A 245 -21.81 4.46 2.06
CA VAL A 245 -21.75 3.01 1.97
C VAL A 245 -20.85 2.42 3.05
N SER A 246 -21.02 1.12 3.33
CA SER A 246 -20.06 0.38 4.16
C SER A 246 -18.70 0.33 3.45
N SER A 247 -17.74 1.04 4.02
CA SER A 247 -16.41 1.26 3.45
C SER A 247 -15.45 1.70 4.55
N ILE A 248 -14.17 1.76 4.23
CA ILE A 248 -13.12 2.28 5.12
C ILE A 248 -12.45 3.48 4.45
N PRO A 249 -12.48 4.66 5.10
CA PRO A 249 -11.78 5.84 4.65
C PRO A 249 -10.27 5.67 4.81
N SER A 250 -9.48 6.43 4.05
CA SER A 250 -8.02 6.36 4.12
C SER A 250 -7.43 6.70 5.51
N ILE A 251 -8.13 7.51 6.30
CA ILE A 251 -7.87 7.74 7.73
C ILE A 251 -9.18 7.76 8.50
N SER A 252 -9.13 7.40 9.78
CA SER A 252 -10.28 7.48 10.68
C SER A 252 -10.92 8.87 10.70
N ARG A 253 -12.25 8.91 10.75
CA ARG A 253 -13.07 10.13 10.79
C ARG A 253 -12.87 10.96 12.06
N ASP A 254 -12.38 10.35 13.14
CA ASP A 254 -12.08 11.05 14.39
C ASP A 254 -10.71 11.76 14.37
N SER A 255 -9.94 11.61 13.28
CA SER A 255 -8.66 12.28 13.10
C SER A 255 -8.85 13.77 12.81
N PRO A 256 -8.07 14.66 13.45
CA PRO A 256 -8.08 16.09 13.12
C PRO A 256 -7.53 16.38 11.71
N GLU A 257 -6.84 15.42 11.08
CA GLU A 257 -6.36 15.53 9.70
C GLU A 257 -7.35 15.00 8.67
N PHE A 258 -8.51 14.50 9.10
CA PHE A 258 -9.52 13.99 8.20
C PHE A 258 -10.07 15.10 7.28
N SER A 259 -10.07 14.84 5.98
CA SER A 259 -10.64 15.66 4.94
C SER A 259 -11.40 14.78 3.96
N GLN A 260 -12.64 15.14 3.64
CA GLN A 260 -13.52 14.38 2.74
C GLN A 260 -13.00 14.28 1.30
N LYS A 261 -12.21 15.26 0.86
CA LYS A 261 -11.84 15.45 -0.55
C LYS A 261 -10.35 15.27 -0.83
N THR A 262 -9.52 15.35 0.22
CA THR A 262 -8.07 15.51 0.05
C THR A 262 -7.36 14.16 0.01
N TYR A 263 -7.38 13.51 -1.16
CA TYR A 263 -6.51 12.39 -1.52
C TYR A 263 -6.42 11.25 -0.47
N TRP A 264 -5.30 11.07 0.24
CA TRP A 264 -5.12 10.02 1.27
C TRP A 264 -5.43 10.48 2.70
N ARG A 265 -6.22 11.55 2.86
CA ARG A 265 -6.60 12.13 4.16
C ARG A 265 -8.05 11.92 4.55
N GLY A 266 -8.76 10.96 3.97
CA GLY A 266 -10.16 10.70 4.32
C GLY A 266 -11.00 10.03 3.24
N PRO A 267 -10.79 10.27 1.93
CA PRO A 267 -11.53 9.57 0.88
C PRO A 267 -11.45 8.05 0.97
N ILE A 268 -12.47 7.41 0.40
CA ILE A 268 -12.56 5.96 0.18
C ILE A 268 -11.78 5.59 -1.08
N TRP A 269 -10.95 4.55 -0.98
CA TRP A 269 -10.14 4.04 -2.08
C TRP A 269 -10.47 2.57 -2.36
N ILE A 270 -10.77 2.24 -3.61
CA ILE A 270 -11.28 0.90 -3.99
C ILE A 270 -10.22 -0.19 -3.78
N ASN A 271 -8.96 0.07 -4.14
CA ASN A 271 -7.86 -0.88 -3.95
C ASN A 271 -7.66 -1.31 -2.50
N ILE A 272 -7.81 -0.38 -1.57
CA ILE A 272 -7.65 -0.65 -0.14
C ILE A 272 -8.84 -1.42 0.41
N ASN A 273 -10.05 -0.99 0.08
CA ASN A 273 -11.26 -1.66 0.51
C ASN A 273 -11.36 -3.08 -0.10
N TRP A 274 -10.89 -3.27 -1.34
CA TRP A 274 -10.73 -4.58 -1.97
C TRP A 274 -9.76 -5.49 -1.20
N MET A 275 -8.60 -4.98 -0.76
CA MET A 275 -7.68 -5.77 0.06
C MET A 275 -8.31 -6.15 1.41
N ILE A 276 -9.02 -5.22 2.04
CA ILE A 276 -9.66 -5.46 3.34
C ILE A 276 -10.82 -6.46 3.21
N TYR A 277 -11.59 -6.40 2.11
CA TYR A 277 -12.59 -7.40 1.76
C TYR A 277 -12.00 -8.82 1.76
N HIS A 278 -10.91 -9.03 1.01
CA HIS A 278 -10.22 -10.32 0.95
C HIS A 278 -9.64 -10.73 2.30
N GLY A 279 -9.14 -9.77 3.09
CA GLY A 279 -8.68 -9.99 4.47
C GLY A 279 -9.81 -10.48 5.38
N LEU A 280 -10.98 -9.84 5.34
CA LEU A 280 -12.16 -10.25 6.11
C LEU A 280 -12.61 -11.67 5.74
N LYS A 281 -12.68 -11.99 4.44
CA LYS A 281 -12.99 -13.36 3.96
C LYS A 281 -11.98 -14.38 4.47
N ARG A 282 -10.68 -14.05 4.43
CA ARG A 282 -9.61 -14.93 4.88
C ARG A 282 -9.76 -15.36 6.35
N TYR A 283 -10.30 -14.49 7.20
CA TYR A 283 -10.54 -14.78 8.62
C TYR A 283 -11.99 -15.21 8.93
N GLY A 284 -12.81 -15.47 7.91
CA GLY A 284 -14.18 -15.96 8.09
C GLY A 284 -15.21 -14.90 8.46
N PHE A 285 -14.89 -13.61 8.36
CA PHE A 285 -15.82 -12.51 8.63
C PHE A 285 -16.68 -12.19 7.39
N TYR A 286 -17.37 -13.20 6.87
CA TYR A 286 -18.08 -13.14 5.59
C TYR A 286 -19.15 -12.05 5.54
N ASP A 287 -19.92 -11.84 6.61
CA ASP A 287 -20.95 -10.79 6.65
C ASP A 287 -20.37 -9.38 6.52
N LYS A 288 -19.25 -9.12 7.19
CA LYS A 288 -18.55 -7.83 7.11
C LYS A 288 -17.90 -7.66 5.72
N ALA A 289 -17.32 -8.73 5.18
CA ALA A 289 -16.78 -8.73 3.83
C ALA A 289 -17.87 -8.43 2.80
N LYS A 290 -19.02 -9.07 2.90
CA LYS A 290 -20.15 -8.86 1.98
C LYS A 290 -20.61 -7.40 1.99
N LYS A 291 -20.80 -6.80 3.17
CA LYS A 291 -21.16 -5.37 3.29
C LYS A 291 -20.15 -4.46 2.59
N LEU A 292 -18.87 -4.75 2.74
CA LEU A 292 -17.80 -3.98 2.12
C LEU A 292 -17.80 -4.13 0.58
N LYS A 293 -18.02 -5.35 0.08
CA LYS A 293 -18.17 -5.63 -1.35
C LYS A 293 -19.38 -4.90 -1.94
N ASP A 294 -20.53 -5.01 -1.29
CA ASP A 294 -21.76 -4.34 -1.72
C ASP A 294 -21.56 -2.81 -1.79
N GLY A 295 -20.89 -2.22 -0.78
CA GLY A 295 -20.58 -0.80 -0.77
C GLY A 295 -19.62 -0.35 -1.88
N ILE A 296 -18.61 -1.16 -2.21
CA ILE A 296 -17.73 -0.89 -3.36
C ILE A 296 -18.53 -0.90 -4.67
N ILE A 297 -19.39 -1.90 -4.86
CA ILE A 297 -20.21 -2.04 -6.07
C ILE A 297 -21.14 -0.82 -6.20
N GLU A 298 -21.87 -0.47 -5.14
CA GLU A 298 -22.79 0.66 -5.12
C GLU A 298 -22.09 1.99 -5.45
N LEU A 299 -20.90 2.25 -4.89
CA LEU A 299 -20.12 3.46 -5.21
C LEU A 299 -19.82 3.57 -6.70
N VAL A 300 -19.32 2.49 -7.30
CA VAL A 300 -18.90 2.52 -8.70
C VAL A 300 -20.10 2.53 -9.64
N GLU A 301 -21.19 1.83 -9.30
CA GLU A 301 -22.44 1.84 -10.07
C GLU A 301 -23.09 3.24 -10.09
N ASN A 302 -23.14 3.92 -8.94
CA ASN A 302 -23.82 5.21 -8.83
C ASN A 302 -22.95 6.42 -9.22
N HIS A 303 -21.63 6.31 -9.05
CA HIS A 303 -20.72 7.45 -9.23
C HIS A 303 -19.65 7.24 -10.31
N GLY A 304 -19.52 6.05 -10.90
CA GLY A 304 -18.57 5.76 -11.96
C GLY A 304 -17.14 5.44 -11.49
N PHE A 305 -16.21 5.34 -12.44
CA PHE A 305 -14.84 4.87 -12.21
C PHE A 305 -13.89 6.00 -11.81
N TYR A 306 -13.92 6.42 -10.56
CA TYR A 306 -13.02 7.45 -10.03
C TYR A 306 -11.84 6.89 -9.25
N GLU A 307 -10.81 7.73 -9.07
CA GLU A 307 -9.60 7.43 -8.31
C GLU A 307 -9.93 7.16 -6.82
N TYR A 308 -10.78 8.01 -6.23
CA TYR A 308 -11.30 7.90 -4.85
C TYR A 308 -12.65 8.59 -4.69
N PHE A 309 -13.33 8.31 -3.58
CA PHE A 309 -14.72 8.71 -3.35
C PHE A 309 -14.91 9.43 -2.01
N ASP A 310 -15.83 10.39 -1.99
CA ASP A 310 -16.27 11.07 -0.78
C ASP A 310 -16.92 10.07 0.19
N PRO A 311 -16.51 10.01 1.47
CA PRO A 311 -17.05 9.05 2.42
C PRO A 311 -18.52 9.30 2.80
N TYR A 312 -19.02 10.53 2.67
CA TYR A 312 -20.39 10.88 3.08
C TYR A 312 -21.37 10.94 1.93
N THR A 313 -20.90 11.34 0.75
CA THR A 313 -21.79 11.56 -0.41
C THR A 313 -21.59 10.55 -1.53
N GLY A 314 -20.54 9.73 -1.48
CA GLY A 314 -20.15 8.82 -2.56
C GLY A 314 -19.56 9.53 -3.78
N LYS A 315 -19.54 10.86 -3.84
CA LYS A 315 -19.03 11.63 -4.98
C LYS A 315 -17.59 11.23 -5.35
N GLY A 316 -17.37 10.91 -6.62
CA GLY A 316 -16.03 10.65 -7.15
C GLY A 316 -15.14 11.89 -7.22
N TYR A 317 -13.85 11.71 -6.91
CA TYR A 317 -12.80 12.72 -6.94
C TYR A 317 -11.53 12.17 -7.62
N GLY A 318 -10.56 13.04 -7.86
CA GLY A 318 -9.32 12.69 -8.56
C GLY A 318 -9.55 12.45 -10.05
N ALA A 319 -8.77 11.54 -10.64
CA ALA A 319 -8.95 11.17 -12.04
C ALA A 319 -10.23 10.33 -12.25
N ASP A 320 -10.93 10.60 -13.35
CA ASP A 320 -12.03 9.76 -13.86
C ASP A 320 -11.47 8.62 -14.72
N ASN A 321 -12.35 7.68 -15.12
CA ASN A 321 -11.99 6.47 -15.88
C ASN A 321 -10.80 5.69 -15.28
N PHE A 322 -10.74 5.63 -13.95
CA PHE A 322 -9.57 5.16 -13.24
C PHE A 322 -9.42 3.63 -13.31
N SER A 323 -8.31 3.16 -13.89
CA SER A 323 -8.19 1.77 -14.34
C SER A 323 -8.25 0.73 -13.22
N TRP A 324 -7.64 0.98 -12.04
CA TRP A 324 -7.73 -0.01 -10.97
C TRP A 324 -9.14 -0.13 -10.40
N THR A 325 -9.97 0.92 -10.54
CA THR A 325 -11.32 0.92 -9.98
C THR A 325 -12.16 -0.02 -10.82
N ALA A 326 -12.04 0.09 -12.14
CA ALA A 326 -12.63 -0.85 -13.08
C ALA A 326 -12.09 -2.28 -12.89
N ALA A 327 -10.76 -2.47 -12.82
CA ALA A 327 -10.16 -3.80 -12.74
C ALA A 327 -10.58 -4.56 -11.46
N LEU A 328 -10.62 -3.87 -10.32
CA LEU A 328 -10.99 -4.49 -9.04
C LEU A 328 -12.48 -4.70 -8.88
N LEU A 329 -13.32 -3.85 -9.50
CA LEU A 329 -14.75 -4.13 -9.61
C LEU A 329 -15.00 -5.42 -10.41
N ILE A 330 -14.31 -5.60 -11.54
CA ILE A 330 -14.40 -6.84 -12.34
C ILE A 330 -14.03 -8.06 -11.50
N ASP A 331 -12.96 -7.99 -10.70
CA ASP A 331 -12.58 -9.08 -9.79
C ASP A 331 -13.69 -9.38 -8.76
N LEU A 332 -14.24 -8.35 -8.10
CA LEU A 332 -15.31 -8.52 -7.10
C LEU A 332 -16.60 -9.11 -7.67
N LEU A 333 -17.00 -8.70 -8.87
CA LEU A 333 -18.20 -9.21 -9.54
C LEU A 333 -18.07 -10.69 -9.94
N ASN A 334 -16.84 -11.19 -10.10
CA ASN A 334 -16.56 -12.60 -10.39
C ASN A 334 -16.31 -13.45 -9.13
N ASP A 335 -16.22 -12.84 -7.95
CA ASP A 335 -16.06 -13.54 -6.68
C ASP A 335 -17.46 -13.97 -6.18
N ASN A 336 -17.92 -15.14 -6.60
CA ASN A 336 -19.13 -15.75 -6.07
C ASN A 336 -18.84 -16.26 -4.65
N ASP A 337 -19.55 -15.72 -3.65
CA ASP A 337 -19.32 -15.99 -2.22
C ASP A 337 -19.46 -17.46 -1.84
#